data_AF-A0A8S2UZK7-F1
#
_entry.id   AF-A0A8S2UZK7-F1
#
_cell.length_a   1.000
_cell.length_b   1.000
_cell.length_c   1.000
_cell.angle_alpha   90.00
_cell.angle_beta   90.00
_cell.angle_gamma   90.00
#
_symmetry.space_group_name_H-M   'P 1'
#
loop_
_entity.id
_entity.type
_entity.pdbx_description
1 polymer ?
#
loop_
_entity_poly.entity_id
_entity_poly.type
_entity_poly.pdbx_seq_one_letter_code
_entity_poly.pdbx_strand_id
1 'polypeptide(L)'
;TSSSQLPIELRKTDRGDDFILYEDDEMIIFTTKKNLSLLKECEHWFVDEFYQLFTLHALLKSVVIPLVYGLLIGKSGDDYKQFFEKVLEQDGFQPESILSDFESGTIKTIKEPFPNTVHRGCLFHYGQCIWRHIQEKGLSTKYDDDDDNFRLNVRKLLSLPFVPASEVIEAFELIADEFDDQADTLVEYYEKTWIGERKKRGAGRKKPKFNNELCNVYERVINDLPRSNNSVEAWLEIKFS
;
A
#
# COMPACT_ATOMS: atom_id res chain seq x y z
N THR A 1 28.64 -14.72 -10.90
CA THR A 1 29.34 -13.57 -10.28
C THR A 1 29.47 -12.46 -11.31
N SER A 2 28.64 -11.43 -11.22
CA SER A 2 28.78 -10.20 -12.00
C SER A 2 28.27 -9.05 -11.15
N SER A 3 29.03 -7.96 -11.03
CA SER A 3 28.57 -6.73 -10.39
C SER A 3 27.36 -6.18 -11.16
N SER A 4 26.33 -5.68 -10.46
CA SER A 4 25.20 -4.98 -11.06
C SER A 4 25.48 -3.51 -11.35
N GLN A 5 26.77 -3.10 -11.45
CA GLN A 5 27.02 -1.98 -12.35
C GLN A 5 26.49 -2.39 -13.72
N LEU A 6 25.73 -1.50 -14.37
CA LEU A 6 25.44 -1.55 -15.78
C LEU A 6 26.75 -1.96 -16.46
N PRO A 7 26.73 -3.12 -17.15
CA PRO A 7 27.87 -3.58 -17.93
C PRO A 7 28.58 -2.39 -18.59
N ILE A 8 29.91 -2.35 -18.63
CA ILE A 8 30.67 -1.21 -19.17
C ILE A 8 30.14 -0.72 -20.54
N GLU A 9 29.58 -1.65 -21.32
CA GLU A 9 28.81 -1.49 -22.57
C GLU A 9 27.61 -0.50 -22.49
N LEU A 10 27.02 -0.29 -21.31
CA LEU A 10 25.83 0.51 -21.02
C LEU A 10 26.17 1.88 -20.40
N ARG A 11 27.46 2.22 -20.30
CA ARG A 11 27.94 3.47 -19.66
C ARG A 11 28.26 4.61 -20.62
N LYS A 12 28.30 4.33 -21.92
CA LYS A 12 28.63 5.26 -23.02
C LYS A 12 27.52 5.29 -24.07
N THR A 13 27.50 6.36 -24.88
CA THR A 13 26.68 6.45 -26.09
C THR A 13 27.33 5.66 -27.23
N ASP A 14 26.58 5.41 -28.29
CA ASP A 14 26.98 4.78 -29.56
C ASP A 14 28.04 5.57 -30.37
N ARG A 15 28.39 6.78 -29.89
CA ARG A 15 29.50 7.61 -30.44
C ARG A 15 30.71 7.68 -29.51
N GLY A 16 30.64 7.01 -28.36
CA GLY A 16 31.73 6.92 -27.39
C GLY A 16 31.74 8.01 -26.31
N ASP A 17 30.80 8.96 -26.35
CA ASP A 17 30.62 9.95 -25.28
C ASP A 17 30.11 9.28 -24.00
N ASP A 18 30.55 9.71 -22.81
CA ASP A 18 29.98 9.24 -21.54
C ASP A 18 28.48 9.56 -21.50
N PHE A 19 27.65 8.53 -21.32
CA PHE A 19 26.17 8.61 -21.37
C PHE A 19 25.52 8.37 -20.02
N ILE A 20 26.27 7.78 -19.11
CA ILE A 20 25.97 7.85 -17.71
C ILE A 20 26.45 9.21 -17.28
N LEU A 21 25.48 10.14 -17.17
CA LEU A 21 25.73 11.26 -16.30
C LEU A 21 25.92 10.73 -14.88
N TYR A 22 25.11 9.71 -14.53
CA TYR A 22 25.08 9.11 -13.21
C TYR A 22 24.38 7.73 -13.18
N GLU A 23 24.86 6.77 -12.37
CA GLU A 23 24.36 5.38 -12.27
C GLU A 23 24.71 4.72 -10.93
N ASP A 24 23.80 3.86 -10.48
CA ASP A 24 24.01 2.76 -9.54
C ASP A 24 22.84 1.74 -9.63
N ASP A 25 22.48 1.09 -8.52
CA ASP A 25 21.45 0.03 -8.46
C ASP A 25 19.97 0.54 -8.53
N GLU A 26 19.69 1.85 -8.40
CA GLU A 26 18.31 2.39 -8.18
C GLU A 26 17.80 3.33 -9.27
N MET A 27 18.70 4.10 -9.83
CA MET A 27 18.34 5.11 -10.79
C MET A 27 19.53 5.33 -11.67
N ILE A 28 19.22 5.54 -12.93
CA ILE A 28 20.25 5.76 -13.89
C ILE A 28 19.88 6.99 -14.69
N ILE A 29 20.75 8.00 -14.59
CA ILE A 29 20.61 9.28 -15.27
C ILE A 29 21.43 9.23 -16.55
N PHE A 30 20.70 9.12 -17.65
CA PHE A 30 21.29 8.97 -18.96
C PHE A 30 21.38 10.33 -19.64
N THR A 31 22.57 10.94 -19.63
CA THR A 31 22.82 12.16 -20.40
C THR A 31 24.27 12.34 -20.81
N THR A 32 24.51 13.17 -21.83
CA THR A 32 25.86 13.56 -22.30
C THR A 32 26.14 15.03 -22.05
N LYS A 33 27.42 15.42 -22.09
CA LYS A 33 27.82 16.84 -22.07
C LYS A 33 27.21 17.65 -23.24
N LYS A 34 27.03 17.02 -24.41
CA LYS A 34 26.45 17.66 -25.61
C LYS A 34 24.93 17.90 -25.45
N ASN A 35 24.23 16.97 -24.78
CA ASN A 35 22.82 17.14 -24.40
C ASN A 35 22.67 18.29 -23.40
N LEU A 36 23.53 18.37 -22.38
CA LEU A 36 23.54 19.48 -21.42
C LEU A 36 23.80 20.84 -22.08
N SER A 37 24.64 20.89 -23.12
CA SER A 37 24.85 22.13 -23.88
C SER A 37 23.63 22.54 -24.71
N LEU A 38 23.01 21.60 -25.44
CA LEU A 38 21.74 21.83 -26.16
C LEU A 38 20.60 22.27 -25.23
N LEU A 39 20.48 21.64 -24.06
CA LEU A 39 19.49 21.96 -23.04
C LEU A 39 19.64 23.42 -22.53
N LYS A 40 20.88 23.94 -22.47
CA LYS A 40 21.18 25.34 -22.12
C LYS A 40 20.80 26.35 -23.20
N GLU A 41 20.79 25.94 -24.47
CA GLU A 41 20.47 26.82 -25.60
C GLU A 41 18.95 26.91 -25.88
N CYS A 42 18.14 26.00 -25.32
CA CYS A 42 16.69 25.97 -25.51
C CYS A 42 15.94 26.74 -24.41
N GLU A 43 15.00 27.62 -24.78
CA GLU A 43 14.24 28.48 -23.84
C GLU A 43 13.04 27.79 -23.14
N HIS A 44 12.56 26.64 -23.64
CA HIS A 44 11.37 25.95 -23.12
C HIS A 44 11.60 24.43 -22.99
N TRP A 45 11.28 23.84 -21.84
CA TRP A 45 11.48 22.42 -21.53
C TRP A 45 10.16 21.71 -21.19
N PHE A 46 10.08 20.41 -21.46
CA PHE A 46 8.94 19.53 -21.16
C PHE A 46 9.42 18.28 -20.40
N VAL A 47 8.62 17.77 -19.46
CA VAL A 47 8.99 16.71 -18.49
C VAL A 47 7.82 15.72 -18.29
N ASP A 48 8.11 14.41 -18.15
CA ASP A 48 7.15 13.32 -17.84
C ASP A 48 7.83 12.17 -17.03
N GLU A 49 7.07 11.26 -16.39
CA GLU A 49 7.49 10.42 -15.25
C GLU A 49 7.43 8.87 -15.41
N PHE A 50 8.24 8.20 -14.56
CA PHE A 50 8.31 6.74 -14.34
C PHE A 50 7.28 6.27 -13.29
N TYR A 51 6.80 5.01 -13.38
CA TYR A 51 5.54 4.61 -12.71
C TYR A 51 5.63 4.27 -11.21
N GLN A 52 6.53 3.41 -10.73
CA GLN A 52 6.73 3.17 -9.27
C GLN A 52 7.97 2.34 -8.91
N LEU A 53 8.51 2.56 -7.69
CA LEU A 53 9.43 1.64 -7.01
C LEU A 53 8.63 0.72 -6.08
N PHE A 54 8.70 -0.59 -6.31
CA PHE A 54 8.07 -1.63 -5.49
C PHE A 54 9.09 -2.29 -4.58
N THR A 55 8.74 -2.55 -3.33
CA THR A 55 9.70 -3.00 -2.31
C THR A 55 9.14 -4.08 -1.39
N LEU A 56 9.96 -5.07 -1.04
CA LEU A 56 9.66 -6.05 0.00
C LEU A 56 10.48 -5.78 1.25
N HIS A 57 9.80 -5.83 2.39
CA HIS A 57 10.39 -5.58 3.69
C HIS A 57 10.21 -6.79 4.61
N ALA A 58 11.16 -7.00 5.52
CA ALA A 58 11.07 -8.01 6.56
C ALA A 58 11.20 -7.39 7.96
N LEU A 59 10.58 -8.03 8.95
CA LEU A 59 10.74 -7.67 10.37
C LEU A 59 11.92 -8.46 10.96
N LEU A 60 13.00 -7.77 11.30
CA LEU A 60 14.17 -8.34 11.96
C LEU A 60 14.38 -7.67 13.31
N LYS A 61 14.24 -8.43 14.41
CA LYS A 61 14.43 -7.95 15.80
C LYS A 61 13.66 -6.64 16.08
N SER A 62 12.37 -6.64 15.74
CA SER A 62 11.45 -5.49 15.87
C SER A 62 11.74 -4.28 14.97
N VAL A 63 12.63 -4.41 13.98
CA VAL A 63 12.92 -3.38 12.97
C VAL A 63 12.48 -3.86 11.60
N VAL A 64 11.80 -3.00 10.84
CA VAL A 64 11.41 -3.28 9.45
C VAL A 64 12.53 -2.84 8.52
N ILE A 65 13.03 -3.76 7.68
CA ILE A 65 14.14 -3.53 6.76
C ILE A 65 13.75 -3.85 5.30
N PRO A 66 14.04 -2.99 4.31
CA PRO A 66 13.85 -3.30 2.90
C PRO A 66 14.90 -4.31 2.44
N LEU A 67 14.46 -5.36 1.75
CA LEU A 67 15.32 -6.46 1.30
C LEU A 67 15.25 -6.70 -0.20
N VAL A 68 14.18 -6.29 -0.86
CA VAL A 68 14.03 -6.44 -2.32
C VAL A 68 13.47 -5.15 -2.90
N TYR A 69 14.05 -4.72 -4.01
CA TYR A 69 13.67 -3.52 -4.76
C TYR A 69 13.35 -3.90 -6.20
N GLY A 70 12.25 -3.38 -6.73
CA GLY A 70 11.84 -3.56 -8.11
C GLY A 70 11.40 -2.22 -8.69
N LEU A 71 12.06 -1.77 -9.75
CA LEU A 71 11.60 -0.62 -10.53
C LEU A 71 10.51 -1.13 -11.48
N LEU A 72 9.26 -0.81 -11.17
CA LEU A 72 8.11 -1.29 -11.93
C LEU A 72 7.62 -0.19 -12.87
N ILE A 73 7.48 -0.58 -14.13
CA ILE A 73 6.96 0.27 -15.22
C ILE A 73 5.42 0.27 -15.20
N GLY A 74 4.79 -0.54 -14.36
CA GLY A 74 3.34 -0.66 -14.26
C GLY A 74 2.86 -0.93 -12.84
N LYS A 75 1.54 -0.83 -12.65
CA LYS A 75 0.85 -1.04 -11.37
C LYS A 75 -0.28 -2.05 -11.47
N SER A 76 -0.22 -2.91 -12.49
CA SER A 76 -1.19 -3.97 -12.71
C SER A 76 -0.89 -5.18 -11.82
N GLY A 77 -1.89 -6.05 -11.62
CA GLY A 77 -1.70 -7.31 -10.91
C GLY A 77 -0.62 -8.21 -11.54
N ASP A 78 -0.47 -8.15 -12.88
CA ASP A 78 0.53 -8.93 -13.61
C ASP A 78 1.96 -8.42 -13.36
N ASP A 79 2.15 -7.10 -13.20
CA ASP A 79 3.45 -6.50 -12.85
C ASP A 79 3.93 -7.00 -11.47
N TYR A 80 3.03 -6.99 -10.49
CA TYR A 80 3.34 -7.52 -9.15
C TYR A 80 3.59 -9.02 -9.19
N LYS A 81 2.82 -9.76 -10.00
CA LYS A 81 3.01 -11.21 -10.15
C LYS A 81 4.39 -11.55 -10.68
N GLN A 82 4.82 -10.88 -11.74
CA GLN A 82 6.16 -11.09 -12.28
C GLN A 82 7.26 -10.77 -11.26
N PHE A 83 7.10 -9.68 -10.51
CA PHE A 83 8.04 -9.33 -9.44
C PHE A 83 8.13 -10.44 -8.38
N PHE A 84 6.98 -10.92 -7.87
CA PHE A 84 6.97 -12.00 -6.89
C PHE A 84 7.51 -13.32 -7.45
N GLU A 85 7.15 -13.71 -8.68
CA GLU A 85 7.69 -14.91 -9.33
C GLU A 85 9.22 -14.89 -9.37
N LYS A 86 9.82 -13.75 -9.74
CA LYS A 86 11.29 -13.60 -9.78
C LYS A 86 11.94 -13.69 -8.41
N VAL A 87 11.31 -13.13 -7.39
CA VAL A 87 11.79 -13.28 -6.00
C VAL A 87 11.72 -14.74 -5.57
N LEU A 88 10.62 -15.42 -5.88
CA LEU A 88 10.34 -16.80 -5.46
C LEU A 88 11.06 -17.88 -6.27
N GLU A 89 11.76 -17.52 -7.35
CA GLU A 89 12.77 -18.40 -7.98
C GLU A 89 13.91 -18.75 -7.01
N GLN A 90 14.07 -17.99 -5.92
CA GLN A 90 14.96 -18.36 -4.83
C GLN A 90 14.21 -19.32 -3.88
N ASP A 91 14.79 -20.47 -3.56
CA ASP A 91 14.11 -21.49 -2.74
C ASP A 91 14.04 -21.11 -1.24
N GLY A 92 12.98 -21.55 -0.55
CA GLY A 92 12.93 -21.61 0.92
C GLY A 92 12.13 -20.53 1.65
N PHE A 93 11.36 -19.70 0.97
CA PHE A 93 10.51 -18.70 1.63
C PHE A 93 9.30 -19.32 2.34
N GLN A 94 9.17 -19.06 3.64
CA GLN A 94 8.01 -19.47 4.45
C GLN A 94 7.62 -18.36 5.44
N PRO A 95 7.10 -17.22 4.97
CA PRO A 95 6.70 -16.13 5.85
C PRO A 95 5.51 -16.57 6.73
N GLU A 96 5.58 -16.28 8.03
CA GLU A 96 4.47 -16.55 8.96
C GLU A 96 3.28 -15.62 8.70
N SER A 97 3.56 -14.33 8.46
CA SER A 97 2.55 -13.35 8.09
C SER A 97 3.08 -12.35 7.06
N ILE A 98 2.17 -11.80 6.26
CA ILE A 98 2.44 -10.72 5.31
C ILE A 98 1.48 -9.57 5.60
N LEU A 99 2.02 -8.35 5.63
CA LEU A 99 1.27 -7.11 5.73
C LEU A 99 1.38 -6.37 4.39
N SER A 100 0.27 -6.01 3.78
CA SER A 100 0.25 -5.23 2.52
C SER A 100 -0.92 -4.26 2.48
N ASP A 101 -1.00 -3.48 1.41
CA ASP A 101 -2.10 -2.56 1.19
C ASP A 101 -3.35 -3.30 0.69
N PHE A 102 -4.49 -2.61 0.65
CA PHE A 102 -5.77 -3.15 0.22
C PHE A 102 -5.91 -3.15 -1.31
N GLU A 103 -4.91 -3.69 -2.00
CA GLU A 103 -4.89 -3.82 -3.46
C GLU A 103 -5.14 -5.29 -3.83
N SER A 104 -6.28 -5.55 -4.48
CA SER A 104 -6.75 -6.92 -4.74
C SER A 104 -5.79 -7.73 -5.61
N GLY A 105 -5.08 -7.08 -6.54
CA GLY A 105 -4.04 -7.71 -7.37
C GLY A 105 -2.90 -8.25 -6.51
N THR A 106 -2.28 -7.38 -5.72
CA THR A 106 -1.22 -7.70 -4.76
C THR A 106 -1.66 -8.80 -3.79
N ILE A 107 -2.86 -8.68 -3.21
CA ILE A 107 -3.38 -9.67 -2.27
C ILE A 107 -3.50 -11.05 -2.92
N LYS A 108 -4.04 -11.11 -4.14
CA LYS A 108 -4.20 -12.37 -4.87
C LYS A 108 -2.83 -12.98 -5.22
N THR A 109 -1.93 -12.17 -5.75
CA THR A 109 -0.59 -12.58 -6.17
C THR A 109 0.22 -13.15 -5.02
N ILE A 110 0.10 -12.58 -3.81
CA ILE A 110 0.83 -13.05 -2.63
C ILE A 110 0.23 -14.35 -2.06
N LYS A 111 -1.10 -14.51 -2.11
CA LYS A 111 -1.77 -15.67 -1.52
C LYS A 111 -1.55 -16.98 -2.27
N GLU A 112 -1.44 -16.92 -3.60
CA GLU A 112 -1.22 -18.11 -4.44
C GLU A 112 0.05 -18.91 -4.05
N PRO A 113 1.24 -18.30 -3.90
CA PRO A 113 2.45 -19.02 -3.47
C PRO A 113 2.50 -19.32 -1.98
N PHE A 114 1.73 -18.61 -1.15
CA PHE A 114 1.79 -18.69 0.31
C PHE A 114 0.43 -19.00 0.96
N PRO A 115 -0.17 -20.17 0.68
CA PRO A 115 -1.53 -20.49 1.12
C PRO A 115 -1.70 -20.58 2.64
N ASN A 116 -0.61 -20.85 3.37
CA ASN A 116 -0.61 -21.00 4.84
C ASN A 116 -0.19 -19.72 5.57
N THR A 117 0.22 -18.68 4.86
CA THR A 117 0.69 -17.43 5.46
C THR A 117 -0.49 -16.56 5.89
N VAL A 118 -0.42 -15.99 7.09
CA VAL A 118 -1.44 -15.07 7.58
C VAL A 118 -1.31 -13.72 6.87
N HIS A 119 -2.25 -13.40 5.99
CA HIS A 119 -2.28 -12.10 5.32
C HIS A 119 -3.11 -11.08 6.10
N ARG A 120 -2.52 -9.93 6.40
CA ARG A 120 -3.18 -8.77 7.00
C ARG A 120 -3.02 -7.52 6.12
N GLY A 121 -3.99 -6.62 6.19
CA GLY A 121 -3.96 -5.30 5.57
C GLY A 121 -3.31 -4.27 6.49
N CYS A 122 -2.62 -3.31 5.90
CA CYS A 122 -1.97 -2.22 6.62
C CYS A 122 -3.00 -1.29 7.29
N LEU A 123 -2.88 -1.07 8.61
CA LEU A 123 -3.79 -0.20 9.37
C LEU A 123 -3.78 1.26 8.88
N PHE A 124 -2.63 1.74 8.42
CA PHE A 124 -2.51 3.09 7.86
C PHE A 124 -3.35 3.24 6.58
N HIS A 125 -3.18 2.33 5.63
CA HIS A 125 -3.98 2.30 4.41
C HIS A 125 -5.47 2.06 4.65
N TYR A 126 -5.81 1.31 5.70
CA TYR A 126 -7.19 1.14 6.14
C TYR A 126 -7.79 2.50 6.55
N GLY A 127 -7.08 3.26 7.38
CA GLY A 127 -7.49 4.61 7.76
C GLY A 127 -7.59 5.57 6.56
N GLN A 128 -6.62 5.51 5.64
CA GLN A 128 -6.66 6.29 4.40
C GLN A 128 -7.84 5.96 3.50
N CYS A 129 -8.29 4.70 3.43
CA CYS A 129 -9.48 4.32 2.66
C CYS A 129 -10.73 5.03 3.21
N ILE A 130 -10.89 5.06 4.54
CA ILE A 130 -12.01 5.71 5.21
C ILE A 130 -11.94 7.23 5.02
N TRP A 131 -10.76 7.82 5.22
CA TRP A 131 -10.57 9.27 5.07
C TRP A 131 -10.81 9.75 3.63
N ARG A 132 -10.32 9.02 2.63
CA ARG A 132 -10.60 9.34 1.21
C ARG A 132 -12.09 9.33 0.91
N HIS A 133 -12.83 8.35 1.43
CA HIS A 133 -14.28 8.31 1.25
C HIS A 133 -14.99 9.48 1.94
N ILE A 134 -14.55 9.88 3.15
CA ILE A 134 -15.03 11.10 3.83
C ILE A 134 -14.85 12.33 2.94
N GLN A 135 -13.66 12.49 2.35
CA GLN A 135 -13.36 13.60 1.43
C GLN A 135 -14.22 13.57 0.17
N GLU A 136 -14.33 12.41 -0.49
CA GLU A 136 -15.12 12.22 -1.70
C GLU A 136 -16.61 12.52 -1.52
N LYS A 137 -17.13 12.35 -0.30
CA LYS A 137 -18.53 12.64 0.05
C LYS A 137 -18.74 14.04 0.64
N GLY A 138 -17.69 14.87 0.70
CA GLY A 138 -17.77 16.21 1.25
C GLY A 138 -17.99 16.24 2.77
N LEU A 139 -17.72 15.12 3.46
CA LEU A 139 -17.88 14.99 4.91
C LEU A 139 -16.68 15.55 5.69
N SER A 140 -15.61 16.01 5.01
CA SER A 140 -14.45 16.62 5.66
C SER A 140 -14.83 17.85 6.47
N THR A 141 -15.68 18.71 5.91
CA THR A 141 -16.16 19.92 6.61
C THR A 141 -16.92 19.55 7.87
N LYS A 142 -17.78 18.51 7.83
CA LYS A 142 -18.46 18.00 9.03
C LYS A 142 -17.47 17.46 10.07
N TYR A 143 -16.38 16.82 9.63
CA TYR A 143 -15.31 16.37 10.52
C TYR A 143 -14.53 17.53 11.18
N ASP A 144 -14.29 18.59 10.41
CA ASP A 144 -13.45 19.74 10.81
C ASP A 144 -14.23 20.84 11.57
N ASP A 145 -15.53 21.03 11.30
CA ASP A 145 -16.41 22.05 11.89
C ASP A 145 -16.86 21.71 13.34
N ASP A 146 -16.03 20.99 14.09
CA ASP A 146 -16.28 20.59 15.49
C ASP A 146 -17.57 19.79 15.76
N ASP A 147 -18.06 19.01 14.80
CA ASP A 147 -19.03 17.94 15.07
C ASP A 147 -18.34 16.80 15.85
N ASP A 148 -18.26 16.99 17.17
CA ASP A 148 -17.59 16.07 18.09
C ASP A 148 -18.15 14.65 18.00
N ASN A 149 -19.45 14.49 17.76
CA ASN A 149 -20.10 13.19 17.64
C ASN A 149 -19.68 12.49 16.34
N PHE A 150 -19.75 13.18 15.20
CA PHE A 150 -19.29 12.61 13.93
C PHE A 150 -17.80 12.23 13.99
N ARG A 151 -16.97 13.14 14.50
CA ARG A 151 -15.53 12.92 14.67
C ARG A 151 -15.21 11.76 15.61
N LEU A 152 -15.96 11.62 16.72
CA LEU A 152 -15.83 10.49 17.62
C LEU A 152 -16.23 9.17 16.95
N ASN A 153 -17.34 9.15 16.22
CA ASN A 153 -17.83 7.94 15.55
C ASN A 153 -16.89 7.49 14.43
N VAL A 154 -16.30 8.42 13.68
CA VAL A 154 -15.21 8.13 12.72
C VAL A 154 -14.01 7.50 13.42
N ARG A 155 -13.60 8.01 14.60
CA ARG A 155 -12.52 7.40 15.39
C ARG A 155 -12.88 6.00 15.91
N LYS A 156 -14.14 5.78 16.28
CA LYS A 156 -14.63 4.45 16.66
C LYS A 156 -14.55 3.49 15.47
N LEU A 157 -14.96 3.90 14.27
CA LEU A 157 -14.76 3.09 13.05
C LEU A 157 -13.29 2.75 12.84
N LEU A 158 -12.39 3.73 12.93
CA LEU A 158 -10.94 3.52 12.80
C LEU A 158 -10.36 2.56 13.86
N SER A 159 -11.07 2.37 14.98
CA SER A 159 -10.66 1.47 16.07
C SER A 159 -11.16 0.02 15.91
N LEU A 160 -12.10 -0.25 15.00
CA LEU A 160 -12.67 -1.60 14.82
C LEU A 160 -11.63 -2.71 14.53
N PRO A 161 -10.52 -2.45 13.81
CA PRO A 161 -9.44 -3.43 13.68
C PRO A 161 -8.84 -3.95 14.99
N PHE A 162 -9.01 -3.22 16.09
CA PHE A 162 -8.51 -3.57 17.43
C PHE A 162 -9.49 -4.40 18.25
N VAL A 163 -10.71 -4.60 17.77
CA VAL A 163 -11.70 -5.44 18.43
C VAL A 163 -11.43 -6.91 18.06
N PRO A 164 -11.63 -7.90 18.96
CA PRO A 164 -11.58 -9.30 18.58
C PRO A 164 -12.42 -9.58 17.34
N ALA A 165 -11.89 -10.34 16.37
CA ALA A 165 -12.52 -10.49 15.05
C ALA A 165 -13.98 -11.02 15.13
N SER A 166 -14.30 -11.81 16.16
CA SER A 166 -15.65 -12.32 16.45
C SER A 166 -16.65 -11.23 16.88
N GLU A 167 -16.17 -10.12 17.46
CA GLU A 167 -16.99 -9.04 18.03
C GLU A 167 -17.08 -7.82 17.09
N VAL A 168 -16.27 -7.77 16.03
CA VAL A 168 -16.22 -6.63 15.08
C VAL A 168 -17.58 -6.31 14.47
N ILE A 169 -18.40 -7.31 14.15
CA ILE A 169 -19.72 -7.10 13.55
C ILE A 169 -20.65 -6.41 14.55
N GLU A 170 -20.69 -6.88 15.78
CA GLU A 170 -21.53 -6.31 16.84
C GLU A 170 -21.09 -4.88 17.19
N ALA A 171 -19.78 -4.67 17.35
CA ALA A 171 -19.21 -3.35 17.59
C ALA A 171 -19.53 -2.37 16.45
N PHE A 172 -19.44 -2.81 15.19
CA PHE A 172 -19.82 -1.98 14.05
C PHE A 172 -21.30 -1.59 14.09
N GLU A 173 -22.20 -2.52 14.40
CA GLU A 173 -23.64 -2.24 14.47
C GLU A 173 -23.96 -1.17 15.52
N LEU A 174 -23.34 -1.25 16.70
CA LEU A 174 -23.49 -0.23 17.75
C LEU A 174 -22.99 1.15 17.29
N ILE A 175 -21.86 1.22 16.58
CA ILE A 175 -21.32 2.48 16.08
C ILE A 175 -22.16 3.04 14.93
N ALA A 176 -22.66 2.17 14.05
CA ALA A 176 -23.49 2.56 12.91
C ALA A 176 -24.78 3.26 13.36
N ASP A 177 -25.39 2.79 14.44
CA ASP A 177 -26.61 3.37 15.01
C ASP A 177 -26.38 4.76 15.66
N GLU A 178 -25.12 5.16 15.93
CA GLU A 178 -24.77 6.47 16.47
C GLU A 178 -24.56 7.55 15.39
N PHE A 179 -24.44 7.17 14.12
CA PHE A 179 -24.30 8.12 13.02
C PHE A 179 -25.65 8.76 12.67
N ASP A 180 -25.61 10.03 12.24
CA ASP A 180 -26.76 10.70 11.67
C ASP A 180 -26.95 10.32 10.18
N ASP A 181 -28.11 10.67 9.64
CA ASP A 181 -28.50 10.41 8.25
C ASP A 181 -27.57 11.07 7.22
N GLN A 182 -26.91 12.16 7.59
CA GLN A 182 -25.91 12.81 6.73
C GLN A 182 -24.68 11.92 6.49
N ALA A 183 -24.40 10.98 7.39
CA ALA A 183 -23.27 10.06 7.32
C ALA A 183 -23.62 8.68 6.74
N ASP A 184 -24.86 8.44 6.29
CA ASP A 184 -25.31 7.14 5.74
C ASP A 184 -24.36 6.61 4.66
N THR A 185 -23.90 7.49 3.77
CA THR A 185 -22.99 7.11 2.68
C THR A 185 -21.63 6.58 3.16
N LEU A 186 -21.16 7.00 4.34
CA LEU A 186 -19.94 6.50 4.98
C LEU A 186 -20.20 5.15 5.65
N VAL A 187 -21.32 5.02 6.37
CA VAL A 187 -21.72 3.78 7.04
C VAL A 187 -21.94 2.65 6.03
N GLU A 188 -22.68 2.92 4.95
CA GLU A 188 -22.91 1.97 3.85
C GLU A 188 -21.61 1.54 3.17
N TYR A 189 -20.71 2.50 2.92
CA TYR A 189 -19.40 2.22 2.36
C TYR A 189 -18.59 1.31 3.28
N TYR A 190 -18.56 1.64 4.58
CA TYR A 190 -17.83 0.87 5.57
C TYR A 190 -18.38 -0.55 5.68
N GLU A 191 -19.71 -0.69 5.79
CA GLU A 191 -20.37 -1.98 5.87
C GLU A 191 -20.04 -2.83 4.65
N LYS A 192 -20.23 -2.30 3.43
CA LYS A 192 -19.96 -3.02 2.19
C LYS A 192 -18.48 -3.42 2.04
N THR A 193 -17.57 -2.57 2.50
CA THR A 193 -16.13 -2.76 2.28
C THR A 193 -15.54 -3.74 3.28
N TRP A 194 -15.92 -3.67 4.55
CA TRP A 194 -15.22 -4.34 5.66
C TRP A 194 -16.05 -5.37 6.42
N ILE A 195 -17.39 -5.22 6.46
CA ILE A 195 -18.27 -6.01 7.34
C ILE A 195 -19.11 -7.01 6.53
N GLY A 196 -19.61 -6.59 5.37
CA GLY A 196 -20.54 -7.30 4.53
C GLY A 196 -21.98 -6.96 4.86
N GLU A 197 -22.72 -6.40 3.90
CA GLU A 197 -24.11 -5.96 4.08
C GLU A 197 -25.02 -7.09 4.58
N ARG A 198 -25.98 -6.77 5.44
CA ARG A 198 -27.03 -7.72 5.86
C ARG A 198 -27.82 -8.21 4.64
N LYS A 199 -28.03 -9.53 4.55
CA LYS A 199 -28.91 -10.13 3.54
C LYS A 199 -30.36 -9.95 3.95
N LYS A 200 -31.24 -9.83 2.95
CA LYS A 200 -32.69 -9.80 3.18
C LYS A 200 -33.14 -11.06 3.93
N ARG A 201 -34.14 -10.91 4.81
CA ARG A 201 -34.80 -12.00 5.55
C ARG A 201 -33.90 -12.79 6.51
N GLY A 202 -32.84 -12.17 7.05
CA GLY A 202 -32.04 -12.77 8.12
C GLY A 202 -31.09 -13.91 7.70
N ALA A 203 -30.81 -14.05 6.39
CA ALA A 203 -29.94 -15.10 5.86
C ALA A 203 -28.42 -14.86 6.06
N GLY A 204 -28.04 -14.11 7.10
CA GLY A 204 -26.66 -13.69 7.38
C GLY A 204 -26.20 -12.47 6.59
N ARG A 205 -24.89 -12.32 6.37
CA ARG A 205 -24.26 -11.18 5.67
C ARG A 205 -23.72 -11.56 4.29
N LYS A 206 -23.60 -10.59 3.39
CA LYS A 206 -22.86 -10.72 2.12
C LYS A 206 -21.37 -10.79 2.41
N LYS A 207 -20.58 -11.29 1.46
CA LYS A 207 -19.11 -11.25 1.58
C LYS A 207 -18.64 -9.80 1.39
N PRO A 208 -17.88 -9.22 2.32
CA PRO A 208 -17.31 -7.87 2.15
C PRO A 208 -16.27 -7.85 1.04
N LYS A 209 -15.94 -6.63 0.56
CA LYS A 209 -14.85 -6.43 -0.41
C LYS A 209 -13.52 -6.93 0.14
N PHE A 210 -13.22 -6.61 1.39
CA PHE A 210 -12.08 -7.10 2.16
C PHE A 210 -12.59 -7.76 3.42
N ASN A 211 -12.18 -9.00 3.71
CA ASN A 211 -12.65 -9.71 4.90
C ASN A 211 -12.25 -8.94 6.17
N ASN A 212 -13.10 -8.96 7.21
CA ASN A 212 -12.79 -8.32 8.49
C ASN A 212 -11.49 -8.86 9.10
N GLU A 213 -11.21 -10.15 8.92
CA GLU A 213 -9.93 -10.76 9.32
C GLU A 213 -8.73 -10.13 8.61
N LEU A 214 -8.88 -9.65 7.37
CA LEU A 214 -7.78 -9.02 6.65
C LEU A 214 -7.37 -7.72 7.33
N CYS A 215 -8.33 -6.85 7.68
CA CYS A 215 -8.03 -5.57 8.31
C CYS A 215 -7.84 -5.65 9.83
N ASN A 216 -8.15 -6.79 10.47
CA ASN A 216 -8.01 -6.94 11.91
C ASN A 216 -6.54 -7.01 12.37
N VAL A 217 -6.21 -6.26 13.42
CA VAL A 217 -4.87 -6.18 13.99
C VAL A 217 -4.81 -6.60 15.46
N TYR A 218 -5.91 -7.10 16.04
CA TYR A 218 -5.98 -7.51 17.46
C TYR A 218 -4.86 -8.47 17.84
N GLU A 219 -4.73 -9.58 17.11
CA GLU A 219 -3.66 -10.56 17.34
C GLU A 219 -2.26 -9.97 17.13
N ARG A 220 -2.11 -9.02 16.20
CA ARG A 220 -0.82 -8.36 15.99
C ARG A 220 -0.43 -7.48 17.17
N VAL A 221 -1.39 -6.82 17.82
CA VAL A 221 -1.15 -6.04 19.05
C VAL A 221 -0.70 -6.96 20.18
N ILE A 222 -1.40 -8.08 20.39
CA ILE A 222 -1.07 -9.03 21.46
C ILE A 222 0.33 -9.62 21.27
N ASN A 223 0.73 -9.86 20.03
CA ASN A 223 2.02 -10.45 19.68
C ASN A 223 3.13 -9.42 19.41
N ASP A 224 2.93 -8.14 19.73
CA ASP A 224 3.90 -7.04 19.51
C ASP A 224 4.43 -6.96 18.06
N LEU A 225 3.54 -7.20 17.09
CA LEU A 225 3.85 -7.16 15.66
C LEU A 225 3.49 -5.79 15.03
N PRO A 226 4.22 -5.32 14.01
CA PRO A 226 3.92 -4.07 13.30
C PRO A 226 2.52 -4.08 12.68
N ARG A 227 1.81 -2.96 12.77
CA ARG A 227 0.41 -2.81 12.29
C ARG A 227 0.30 -1.89 11.07
N SER A 228 1.31 -1.08 10.84
CA SER A 228 1.45 -0.22 9.67
C SER A 228 2.80 -0.47 9.01
N ASN A 229 2.89 -0.04 7.75
CA ASN A 229 4.12 0.02 6.95
C ASN A 229 4.68 1.45 6.94
N ASN A 230 4.36 2.34 7.88
CA ASN A 230 4.83 3.73 7.86
C ASN A 230 6.37 3.85 7.77
N SER A 231 7.10 2.88 8.32
CA SER A 231 8.56 2.80 8.19
C SER A 231 9.04 2.53 6.76
N VAL A 232 8.20 1.91 5.92
CA VAL A 232 8.41 1.65 4.49
C VAL A 232 8.17 2.90 3.66
N GLU A 233 7.07 3.60 3.91
CA GLU A 233 6.71 4.81 3.16
C GLU A 233 7.65 5.98 3.47
N ALA A 234 7.97 6.18 4.75
CA ALA A 234 8.97 7.18 5.15
C ALA A 234 10.36 6.89 4.55
N TRP A 235 10.68 5.63 4.22
CA TRP A 235 11.94 5.27 3.55
C TRP A 235 11.93 5.64 2.06
N LEU A 236 10.80 5.46 1.37
CA LEU A 236 10.64 5.83 -0.06
C LEU A 236 10.61 7.34 -0.26
N GLU A 237 9.97 8.11 0.64
CA GLU A 237 9.91 9.58 0.56
C GLU A 237 11.29 10.25 0.73
N ILE A 238 12.21 9.65 1.50
CA ILE A 238 13.55 10.22 1.76
C ILE A 238 14.52 10.03 0.57
N LYS A 239 14.27 9.06 -0.33
CA LYS A 239 15.21 8.70 -1.41
C LYS A 239 14.89 9.30 -2.79
N PHE A 240 13.68 9.81 -3.00
CA PHE A 240 13.22 10.31 -4.31
C PHE A 240 12.74 11.78 -4.28
N SER A 241 13.06 12.53 -3.21
CA SER A 241 12.92 14.00 -3.14
C SER A 241 14.27 14.70 -3.37
#